data_AF-A0A519JZJ1-F1
#
_entry.id   AF-A0A519JZJ1-F1
#
_cell.length_a   1.000
_cell.length_b   1.000
_cell.length_c   1.000
_cell.angle_alpha   90.00
_cell.angle_beta   90.00
_cell.angle_gamma   90.00
#
_symmetry.space_group_name_H-M   'P 1'
#
loop_
_entity.id
_entity.type
_entity.pdbx_description
1 polymer ?
#
loop_
_entity_poly.entity_id
_entity_poly.type
_entity_poly.pdbx_seq_one_letter_code
_entity_poly.pdbx_strand_id
1 'polypeptide(L)'
;CSFLIKGDGTFRPLEGSNPVTGSHNERENADEVLVSVIFEDFKKNQILSAMKQNHPYEEVAYQLIPLDNENHYTGLGRFGDMEKEMDEMEFLQFVKEKFNLKVIRHSPLINKKIKRVGVLGGSGASGIKAASSSQCDAYLTGDVKYHDFFSAEDQMLICDIGHFESEQFVTQQLFEILSEKFTIFAIAKTTKKTNPVNYFI
;
A
#
# COMPACT_ATOMS: atom_id res chain seq x y z
N CYS A 1 19.91 1.48 -2.39
CA CYS A 1 20.74 2.43 -1.63
C CYS A 1 21.43 1.70 -0.49
N SER A 2 22.68 2.03 -0.18
CA SER A 2 23.41 1.45 0.94
C SER A 2 24.24 2.53 1.64
N PHE A 3 24.60 2.27 2.90
CA PHE A 3 25.52 3.06 3.69
C PHE A 3 26.67 2.18 4.17
N LEU A 4 27.89 2.72 4.19
CA LEU A 4 29.12 1.97 4.48
C LEU A 4 29.88 2.60 5.65
N ILE A 5 30.29 1.78 6.61
CA ILE A 5 31.24 2.16 7.68
C ILE A 5 32.43 1.21 7.62
N LYS A 6 33.65 1.75 7.58
CA LYS A 6 34.88 0.95 7.72
C LYS A 6 35.21 0.73 9.20
N GLY A 7 35.71 -0.44 9.55
CA GLY A 7 36.16 -0.75 10.91
C GLY A 7 37.00 -2.02 10.96
N ASP A 8 37.44 -2.38 12.16
CA ASP A 8 38.21 -3.59 12.40
C ASP A 8 37.30 -4.71 12.91
N GLY A 9 37.29 -5.84 12.20
CA GLY A 9 36.67 -7.08 12.64
C GLY A 9 37.68 -7.99 13.33
N THR A 10 37.24 -8.75 14.33
CA THR A 10 38.09 -9.78 14.96
C THR A 10 37.37 -11.11 15.01
N PHE A 11 38.05 -12.18 14.63
CA PHE A 11 37.51 -13.53 14.70
C PHE A 11 38.61 -14.54 15.09
N ARG A 12 38.19 -15.76 15.47
CA ARG A 12 39.09 -16.88 15.76
C ARG A 12 38.56 -18.13 15.10
N PRO A 13 39.15 -18.58 13.96
CA PRO A 13 38.72 -19.80 13.29
C PRO A 13 38.89 -21.00 14.21
N LEU A 14 37.83 -21.77 14.40
CA LEU A 14 37.88 -23.02 15.18
C LEU A 14 38.24 -24.19 14.28
N GLU A 15 38.64 -25.31 14.88
CA GLU A 15 38.90 -26.55 14.16
C GLU A 15 37.64 -26.99 13.38
N GLY A 16 37.79 -27.29 12.09
CA GLY A 16 36.67 -27.64 11.20
C GLY A 16 36.02 -26.47 10.43
N SER A 17 36.51 -25.22 10.60
CA SER A 17 36.11 -24.08 9.77
C SER A 17 36.97 -23.94 8.50
N ASN A 18 36.47 -23.31 7.44
CA ASN A 18 37.27 -22.94 6.26
C ASN A 18 37.43 -21.41 6.20
N PRO A 19 38.32 -20.81 7.01
CA PRO A 19 38.47 -19.36 7.03
C PRO A 19 39.06 -18.86 5.69
N VAL A 20 38.52 -17.75 5.19
CA VAL A 20 39.06 -17.09 3.98
C VAL A 20 40.44 -16.50 4.24
N THR A 21 40.72 -16.11 5.49
CA THR A 21 41.98 -15.54 5.96
C THR A 21 42.25 -15.99 7.39
N GLY A 22 43.52 -16.22 7.73
CA GLY A 22 43.97 -16.50 9.09
C GLY A 22 44.16 -17.98 9.47
N SER A 23 44.67 -18.21 10.67
CA SER A 23 45.06 -19.54 11.20
C SER A 23 44.09 -20.07 12.26
N HIS A 24 43.93 -21.40 12.34
CA HIS A 24 43.10 -22.03 13.36
C HIS A 24 43.57 -21.74 14.78
N ASN A 25 42.61 -21.44 15.66
CA ASN A 25 42.77 -21.12 17.08
C ASN A 25 43.59 -19.86 17.38
N GLU A 26 43.95 -19.07 16.37
CA GLU A 26 44.61 -17.77 16.52
C GLU A 26 43.61 -16.64 16.30
N ARG A 27 43.74 -15.55 17.05
CA ARG A 27 42.89 -14.37 16.86
C ARG A 27 43.40 -13.59 15.66
N GLU A 28 42.51 -13.34 14.73
CA GLU A 28 42.75 -12.56 13.53
C GLU A 28 42.07 -11.20 13.64
N ASN A 29 42.70 -10.18 13.05
CA ASN A 29 42.08 -8.88 12.84
C ASN A 29 42.00 -8.64 11.33
N ALA A 30 40.86 -8.17 10.85
CA ALA A 30 40.62 -7.90 9.43
C ALA A 30 40.00 -6.52 9.24
N ASP A 31 40.44 -5.82 8.19
CA ASP A 31 39.77 -4.62 7.71
C ASP A 31 38.38 -5.02 7.19
N GLU A 32 37.32 -4.56 7.86
CA GLU A 32 35.94 -4.87 7.51
C GLU A 32 35.15 -3.63 7.10
N VAL A 33 34.06 -3.87 6.37
CA VAL A 33 33.09 -2.84 6.01
C VAL A 33 31.70 -3.29 6.45
N LEU A 34 31.10 -2.54 7.35
CA LEU A 34 29.68 -2.69 7.69
C LEU A 34 28.85 -2.08 6.56
N VAL A 35 28.10 -2.94 5.86
CA VAL A 35 27.15 -2.53 4.82
C VAL A 35 25.74 -2.50 5.42
N SER A 36 25.11 -1.32 5.41
CA SER A 36 23.73 -1.15 5.85
C SER A 36 22.81 -0.90 4.66
N VAL A 37 21.70 -1.64 4.61
CA VAL A 37 20.65 -1.51 3.59
C VAL A 37 19.28 -1.59 4.24
N ILE A 38 18.30 -0.90 3.65
CA ILE A 38 16.88 -0.99 4.02
C ILE A 38 16.15 -1.69 2.89
N PHE A 39 15.23 -2.58 3.25
CA PHE A 39 14.41 -3.34 2.31
C PHE A 39 13.05 -3.68 2.91
N GLU A 40 12.08 -3.99 2.05
CA GLU A 40 10.75 -4.44 2.46
C GLU A 40 10.79 -5.88 2.96
N ASP A 41 10.06 -6.18 4.04
CA ASP A 41 10.13 -7.47 4.74
C ASP A 41 9.92 -8.69 3.83
N PHE A 42 9.00 -8.59 2.85
CA PHE A 42 8.74 -9.69 1.90
C PHE A 42 9.95 -10.05 1.02
N LYS A 43 10.96 -9.17 0.90
CA LYS A 43 12.22 -9.42 0.17
C LYS A 43 13.31 -10.05 1.04
N LYS A 44 13.09 -10.20 2.35
CA LYS A 44 14.09 -10.69 3.33
C LYS A 44 14.81 -11.95 2.87
N ASN A 45 14.08 -13.00 2.51
CA ASN A 45 14.68 -14.28 2.14
C ASN A 45 15.50 -14.17 0.84
N GLN A 46 15.03 -13.40 -0.13
CA GLN A 46 15.74 -13.16 -1.38
C GLN A 46 17.06 -12.41 -1.14
N ILE A 47 17.03 -11.38 -0.30
CA ILE A 47 18.20 -10.57 0.02
C ILE A 47 19.23 -11.35 0.83
N LEU A 48 18.79 -12.10 1.86
CA LEU A 48 19.69 -12.95 2.65
C LEU A 48 20.35 -14.04 1.80
N SER A 49 19.60 -14.64 0.88
CA SER A 49 20.15 -15.63 -0.06
C SER A 49 21.21 -14.99 -0.96
N ALA A 50 20.90 -13.85 -1.58
CA ALA A 50 21.83 -13.13 -2.45
C ALA A 50 23.09 -12.68 -1.69
N MET A 51 22.95 -12.18 -0.47
CA MET A 51 24.08 -11.82 0.39
C MET A 51 24.97 -13.03 0.64
N LYS A 52 24.43 -14.15 1.13
CA LYS A 52 25.21 -15.36 1.43
C LYS A 52 25.92 -15.94 0.21
N GLN A 53 25.28 -15.92 -0.96
CA GLN A 53 25.87 -16.44 -2.21
C GLN A 53 27.04 -15.59 -2.73
N ASN A 54 27.07 -14.30 -2.42
CA ASN A 54 28.07 -13.36 -2.93
C ASN A 54 29.05 -12.89 -1.85
N HIS A 55 28.87 -13.33 -0.61
CA HIS A 55 29.77 -12.99 0.48
C HIS A 55 31.04 -13.84 0.40
N PRO A 56 32.24 -13.27 0.63
CA PRO A 56 33.48 -14.05 0.57
C PRO A 56 33.53 -15.15 1.65
N TYR A 57 32.98 -14.89 2.84
CA TYR A 57 33.00 -15.83 3.97
C TYR A 57 31.91 -16.90 3.86
N GLU A 58 32.26 -18.13 4.27
CA GLU A 58 31.32 -19.26 4.41
C GLU A 58 30.21 -18.93 5.43
N GLU A 59 30.60 -18.42 6.59
CA GLU A 59 29.68 -17.94 7.62
C GLU A 59 29.63 -16.42 7.61
N VAL A 60 28.45 -15.87 7.30
CA VAL A 60 28.23 -14.43 7.17
C VAL A 60 27.64 -13.87 8.46
N ALA A 61 28.35 -12.94 9.09
CA ALA A 61 27.81 -12.17 10.22
C ALA A 61 26.90 -11.05 9.70
N TYR A 62 25.63 -11.04 10.12
CA TYR A 62 24.67 -9.99 9.76
C TYR A 62 23.65 -9.79 10.88
N GLN A 63 22.99 -8.63 10.86
CA GLN A 63 21.91 -8.29 11.78
C GLN A 63 20.66 -7.87 11.00
N LEU A 64 19.50 -8.19 11.55
CA LEU A 64 18.21 -7.71 11.05
C LEU A 64 17.61 -6.80 12.10
N ILE A 65 17.45 -5.53 11.76
CA ILE A 65 16.92 -4.50 12.66
C ILE A 65 15.55 -4.09 12.11
N PRO A 66 14.44 -4.35 12.84
CA PRO A 66 13.14 -3.84 12.44
C PRO A 66 13.16 -2.31 12.54
N LEU A 67 12.51 -1.66 11.59
CA LEU A 67 12.38 -0.21 11.55
C LEU A 67 10.91 0.14 11.65
N ASP A 68 10.59 1.21 12.39
CA ASP A 68 9.25 1.80 12.45
C ASP A 68 8.95 2.71 11.24
N ASN A 69 9.79 2.66 10.20
CA ASN A 69 9.62 3.43 8.99
C ASN A 69 8.29 3.06 8.30
N GLU A 70 7.50 4.07 7.97
CA GLU A 70 6.30 3.88 7.17
C GLU A 70 6.63 3.71 5.69
N ASN A 71 6.05 2.70 5.05
CA ASN A 71 6.08 2.60 3.60
C ASN A 71 4.90 3.36 3.00
N HIS A 72 5.14 4.61 2.59
CA HIS A 72 4.13 5.51 2.01
C HIS A 72 3.49 4.99 0.70
N TYR A 73 4.05 3.95 0.08
CA TYR A 73 3.46 3.31 -1.10
C TYR A 73 2.47 2.20 -0.76
N THR A 74 2.35 1.83 0.51
CA THR A 74 1.47 0.76 1.00
C THR A 74 0.38 1.31 1.91
N GLY A 75 -0.79 0.70 1.87
CA GLY A 75 -1.94 1.13 2.67
C GLY A 75 -3.26 0.96 1.92
N LEU A 76 -4.36 1.02 2.66
CA LEU A 76 -5.71 0.93 2.13
C LEU A 76 -6.24 2.31 1.75
N GLY A 77 -6.83 2.39 0.55
CA GLY A 77 -7.46 3.61 0.07
C GLY A 77 -6.44 4.68 -0.35
N ARG A 78 -6.94 5.77 -0.90
CA ARG A 78 -6.16 6.94 -1.32
C ARG A 78 -6.97 8.20 -1.08
N PHE A 79 -6.28 9.31 -0.88
CA PHE A 79 -6.89 10.64 -0.94
C PHE A 79 -6.12 11.51 -1.92
N GLY A 80 -6.77 12.54 -2.43
CA GLY A 80 -6.14 13.51 -3.31
C GLY A 80 -7.03 14.74 -3.49
N ASP A 81 -6.47 15.76 -4.13
CA ASP A 81 -7.16 17.01 -4.38
C ASP A 81 -7.70 17.04 -5.81
N MET A 82 -8.94 17.49 -5.95
CA MET A 82 -9.56 17.81 -7.23
C MET A 82 -8.88 19.04 -7.83
N GLU A 83 -8.74 19.07 -9.17
CA GLU A 83 -8.16 20.23 -9.86
C GLU A 83 -8.97 21.52 -9.65
N LYS A 84 -10.29 21.38 -9.52
CA LYS A 84 -11.23 22.46 -9.25
C LYS A 84 -12.14 22.07 -8.11
N GLU A 85 -12.32 23.00 -7.18
CA GLU A 85 -13.26 22.85 -6.08
C GLU A 85 -14.70 22.86 -6.61
N MET A 86 -15.56 22.03 -6.03
CA MET A 86 -16.95 21.86 -6.44
C MET A 86 -17.90 22.09 -5.27
N ASP A 87 -19.14 22.51 -5.54
CA ASP A 87 -20.20 22.40 -4.52
C ASP A 87 -20.56 20.92 -4.29
N GLU A 88 -21.10 20.61 -3.11
CA GLU A 88 -21.41 19.22 -2.73
C GLU A 88 -22.36 18.53 -3.71
N MET A 89 -23.37 19.25 -4.21
CA MET A 89 -24.32 18.70 -5.18
C MET A 89 -23.68 18.45 -6.54
N GLU A 90 -22.78 19.34 -6.98
CA GLU A 90 -22.00 19.15 -8.22
C GLU A 90 -21.04 17.98 -8.08
N PHE A 91 -20.40 17.86 -6.91
CA PHE A 91 -19.52 16.74 -6.59
C PHE A 91 -20.27 15.40 -6.58
N LEU A 92 -21.44 15.32 -5.95
CA LEU A 92 -22.27 14.12 -5.95
C LEU A 92 -22.71 13.73 -7.37
N GLN A 93 -23.06 14.72 -8.21
CA GLN A 93 -23.37 14.49 -9.62
C GLN A 93 -22.14 13.99 -10.39
N PHE A 94 -20.97 14.59 -10.19
CA PHE A 94 -19.71 14.15 -10.77
C PHE A 94 -19.39 12.70 -10.40
N VAL A 95 -19.51 12.33 -9.12
CA VAL A 95 -19.28 10.96 -8.64
C VAL A 95 -20.28 9.99 -9.29
N LYS A 96 -21.55 10.39 -9.37
CA LYS A 96 -22.61 9.61 -10.01
C LYS A 96 -22.28 9.30 -11.46
N GLU A 97 -21.81 10.29 -12.22
CA GLU A 97 -21.41 10.12 -13.62
C GLU A 97 -20.14 9.28 -13.77
N LYS A 98 -19.10 9.56 -12.97
CA LYS A 98 -17.81 8.87 -13.08
C LYS A 98 -17.87 7.38 -12.74
N PHE A 99 -18.67 7.03 -11.73
CA PHE A 99 -18.86 5.63 -11.33
C PHE A 99 -20.10 5.00 -11.98
N ASN A 100 -20.83 5.73 -12.83
CA ASN A 100 -22.07 5.29 -13.46
C ASN A 100 -23.11 4.77 -12.45
N LEU A 101 -23.32 5.54 -11.38
CA LEU A 101 -24.15 5.16 -10.24
C LEU A 101 -25.63 5.47 -10.48
N LYS A 102 -26.50 4.62 -9.97
CA LYS A 102 -27.95 4.89 -9.95
C LYS A 102 -28.34 5.77 -8.76
N VAL A 103 -27.75 5.48 -7.60
CA VAL A 103 -28.02 6.12 -6.31
C VAL A 103 -26.69 6.35 -5.58
N ILE A 104 -26.65 7.39 -4.76
CA ILE A 104 -25.61 7.60 -3.76
C ILE A 104 -26.33 7.78 -2.43
N ARG A 105 -25.94 7.04 -1.40
CA ARG A 105 -26.36 7.31 -0.02
C ARG A 105 -25.30 8.19 0.61
N HIS A 106 -25.69 9.30 1.21
CA HIS A 106 -24.72 10.24 1.79
C HIS A 106 -25.15 10.74 3.17
N SER A 107 -24.19 11.22 3.95
CA SER A 107 -24.45 11.98 5.19
C SER A 107 -25.10 13.32 4.85
N PRO A 108 -25.63 14.08 5.83
CA PRO A 108 -26.07 15.44 5.58
C PRO A 108 -25.00 16.28 4.88
N LEU A 109 -25.44 17.22 4.06
CA LEU A 109 -24.55 18.19 3.41
C LEU A 109 -23.93 19.09 4.48
N ILE A 110 -22.64 19.37 4.33
CA ILE A 110 -21.83 20.15 5.29
C ILE A 110 -21.74 21.64 4.92
N ASN A 111 -22.33 22.04 3.79
CA ASN A 111 -22.31 23.39 3.20
C ASN A 111 -20.89 23.93 3.00
N LYS A 112 -19.98 23.08 2.51
CA LYS A 112 -18.59 23.44 2.18
C LYS A 112 -18.26 22.99 0.77
N LYS A 113 -17.27 23.66 0.16
CA LYS A 113 -16.70 23.23 -1.11
C LYS A 113 -15.93 21.91 -0.90
N ILE A 114 -16.00 21.03 -1.90
CA ILE A 114 -15.24 19.78 -1.94
C ILE A 114 -13.99 19.98 -2.79
N LYS A 115 -12.83 19.77 -2.19
CA LYS A 115 -11.52 19.75 -2.86
C LYS A 115 -10.82 18.42 -2.66
N ARG A 116 -10.64 18.02 -1.41
CA ARG A 116 -9.88 16.83 -1.03
C ARG A 116 -10.83 15.66 -0.83
N VAL A 117 -10.59 14.58 -1.54
CA VAL A 117 -11.48 13.43 -1.55
C VAL A 117 -10.70 12.19 -1.16
N GLY A 118 -11.17 11.49 -0.12
CA GLY A 118 -10.72 10.15 0.23
C GLY A 118 -11.55 9.09 -0.47
N VAL A 119 -10.92 8.00 -0.90
CA VAL A 119 -11.57 6.87 -1.57
C VAL A 119 -11.02 5.58 -1.02
N LEU A 120 -11.91 4.69 -0.59
CA LEU A 120 -11.59 3.30 -0.26
C LEU A 120 -12.72 2.42 -0.79
N GLY A 121 -12.43 1.64 -1.83
CA GLY A 121 -13.40 0.71 -2.40
C GLY A 121 -13.82 -0.40 -1.44
N GLY A 122 -14.94 -1.04 -1.76
CA GLY A 122 -15.51 -2.14 -0.98
C GLY A 122 -16.14 -1.67 0.33
N SER A 123 -15.97 -2.45 1.39
CA SER A 123 -16.48 -2.13 2.74
C SER A 123 -15.49 -1.27 3.54
N GLY A 124 -15.35 0.00 3.16
CA GLY A 124 -14.32 0.89 3.67
C GLY A 124 -14.76 1.82 4.80
N ALA A 125 -15.83 1.52 5.54
CA ALA A 125 -16.28 2.35 6.66
C ALA A 125 -15.19 2.56 7.75
N SER A 126 -14.28 1.59 7.93
CA SER A 126 -13.14 1.69 8.83
C SER A 126 -12.17 2.84 8.49
N GLY A 127 -12.14 3.28 7.23
CA GLY A 127 -11.29 4.37 6.76
C GLY A 127 -11.82 5.78 7.03
N ILE A 128 -13.07 5.93 7.52
CA ILE A 128 -13.69 7.26 7.74
C ILE A 128 -12.82 8.15 8.65
N LYS A 129 -12.31 7.60 9.76
CA LYS A 129 -11.45 8.35 10.70
C LYS A 129 -10.12 8.75 10.07
N ALA A 130 -9.54 7.88 9.24
CA ALA A 130 -8.29 8.17 8.54
C ALA A 130 -8.48 9.25 7.47
N ALA A 131 -9.59 9.21 6.73
CA ALA A 131 -9.95 10.23 5.74
C ALA A 131 -10.19 11.60 6.40
N SER A 132 -10.94 11.64 7.50
CA SER A 132 -11.15 12.84 8.31
C SER A 132 -9.83 13.40 8.86
N SER A 133 -8.96 12.54 9.41
CA SER A 133 -7.61 12.94 9.87
C SER A 133 -6.72 13.46 8.75
N SER A 134 -6.95 12.98 7.51
CA SER A 134 -6.28 13.45 6.29
C SER A 134 -6.93 14.69 5.67
N GLN A 135 -7.86 15.33 6.40
CA GLN A 135 -8.58 16.55 6.02
C GLN A 135 -9.34 16.42 4.70
N CYS A 136 -9.90 15.25 4.42
CA CYS A 136 -10.78 15.10 3.26
C CYS A 136 -12.09 15.86 3.50
N ASP A 137 -12.56 16.56 2.48
CA ASP A 137 -13.87 17.22 2.45
C ASP A 137 -14.98 16.22 2.14
N ALA A 138 -14.66 15.17 1.36
CA ALA A 138 -15.56 14.05 1.09
C ALA A 138 -14.85 12.70 1.17
N TYR A 139 -15.59 11.64 1.49
CA TYR A 139 -15.11 10.27 1.53
C TYR A 139 -16.03 9.32 0.76
N LEU A 140 -15.48 8.63 -0.23
CA LEU A 140 -16.19 7.67 -1.07
C LEU A 140 -15.86 6.24 -0.67
N THR A 141 -16.87 5.45 -0.35
CA THR A 141 -16.72 4.02 -0.04
C THR A 141 -18.02 3.25 -0.31
N GLY A 142 -18.06 1.96 0.01
CA GLY A 142 -19.27 1.13 0.02
C GLY A 142 -19.59 0.58 1.41
N ASP A 143 -20.79 -0.01 1.54
CA ASP A 143 -21.28 -0.73 2.73
C ASP A 143 -21.27 0.09 4.03
N VAL A 144 -21.63 1.37 3.95
CA VAL A 144 -21.68 2.25 5.11
C VAL A 144 -22.96 1.97 5.92
N LYS A 145 -22.80 1.69 7.22
CA LYS A 145 -23.92 1.43 8.12
C LYS A 145 -24.48 2.74 8.66
N TYR A 146 -25.70 2.68 9.21
CA TYR A 146 -26.41 3.86 9.70
C TYR A 146 -25.57 4.73 10.66
N HIS A 147 -24.93 4.13 11.67
CA HIS A 147 -24.13 4.87 12.64
C HIS A 147 -22.83 5.45 12.06
N ASP A 148 -22.30 4.83 11.00
CA ASP A 148 -21.06 5.30 10.37
C ASP A 148 -21.27 6.68 9.72
N PHE A 149 -22.47 6.99 9.22
CA PHE A 149 -22.79 8.31 8.64
C PHE A 149 -22.68 9.47 9.64
N PHE A 150 -22.72 9.20 10.95
CA PHE A 150 -22.54 10.21 11.99
C PHE A 150 -21.07 10.43 12.37
N SER A 151 -20.16 9.58 11.90
CA SER A 151 -18.76 9.55 12.36
C SER A 151 -17.91 10.74 11.91
N ALA A 152 -18.42 11.56 10.99
CA ALA A 152 -17.71 12.73 10.46
C ALA A 152 -18.18 14.07 11.02
N GLU A 153 -19.21 14.12 11.89
CA GLU A 153 -19.64 15.31 12.65
C GLU A 153 -19.59 16.65 11.87
N ASP A 154 -20.18 16.70 10.67
CA ASP A 154 -20.22 17.88 9.78
C ASP A 154 -18.86 18.40 9.26
N GLN A 155 -17.79 17.63 9.44
CA GLN A 155 -16.45 17.96 8.95
C GLN A 155 -16.20 17.45 7.53
N MET A 156 -16.84 16.34 7.15
CA MET A 156 -16.60 15.65 5.89
C MET A 156 -17.88 14.98 5.40
N LEU A 157 -18.17 15.10 4.09
CA LEU A 157 -19.28 14.42 3.45
C LEU A 157 -18.95 12.93 3.26
N ILE A 158 -19.72 12.03 3.87
CA ILE A 158 -19.58 10.60 3.66
C ILE A 158 -20.52 10.17 2.53
N CYS A 159 -19.98 9.47 1.53
CA CYS A 159 -20.76 8.92 0.41
C CYS A 159 -20.56 7.41 0.31
N ASP A 160 -21.65 6.67 0.50
CA ASP A 160 -21.77 5.27 0.12
C ASP A 160 -22.22 5.19 -1.34
N ILE A 161 -21.26 4.81 -2.19
CA ILE A 161 -21.42 4.66 -3.64
C ILE A 161 -21.70 3.21 -4.06
N GLY A 162 -21.78 2.28 -3.09
CA GLY A 162 -21.94 0.84 -3.34
C GLY A 162 -20.61 0.08 -3.43
N HIS A 163 -20.57 -1.11 -2.84
CA HIS A 163 -19.37 -1.97 -2.79
C HIS A 163 -18.89 -2.32 -4.20
N PHE A 164 -19.76 -2.93 -5.00
CA PHE A 164 -19.42 -3.37 -6.35
C PHE A 164 -19.04 -2.18 -7.25
N GLU A 165 -19.81 -1.11 -7.18
CA GLU A 165 -19.60 0.09 -7.98
C GLU A 165 -18.24 0.74 -7.67
N SER A 166 -17.83 0.76 -6.41
CA SER A 166 -16.52 1.32 -6.02
C SER A 166 -15.33 0.48 -6.52
N GLU A 167 -15.51 -0.83 -6.74
CA GLU A 167 -14.44 -1.76 -7.14
C GLU A 167 -14.46 -2.13 -8.64
N GLN A 168 -15.46 -1.66 -9.41
CA GLN A 168 -15.67 -2.09 -10.80
C GLN A 168 -14.45 -1.88 -11.72
N PHE A 169 -13.57 -0.93 -11.38
CA PHE A 169 -12.36 -0.61 -12.14
C PHE A 169 -11.19 -1.57 -11.91
N VAL A 170 -11.19 -2.33 -10.81
CA VAL A 170 -10.08 -3.22 -10.44
C VAL A 170 -9.87 -4.29 -11.52
N THR A 171 -10.95 -4.84 -12.06
CA THR A 171 -10.87 -5.88 -13.09
C THR A 171 -10.20 -5.38 -14.38
N GLN A 172 -10.43 -4.12 -14.76
CA GLN A 172 -9.80 -3.51 -15.92
C GLN A 172 -8.32 -3.24 -15.67
N GLN A 173 -7.95 -2.71 -14.51
CA GLN A 173 -6.55 -2.48 -14.16
C GLN A 173 -5.75 -3.79 -14.10
N LEU A 174 -6.31 -4.85 -13.52
CA LEU A 174 -5.68 -6.17 -13.52
C LEU A 174 -5.50 -6.71 -14.94
N PHE A 175 -6.50 -6.54 -15.80
CA PHE A 175 -6.39 -6.93 -17.20
C PHE A 175 -5.25 -6.20 -17.91
N GLU A 176 -5.12 -4.89 -17.73
CA GLU A 176 -4.04 -4.07 -18.31
C GLU A 176 -2.66 -4.53 -17.80
N ILE A 177 -2.48 -4.63 -16.48
CA ILE A 177 -1.21 -5.05 -15.85
C ILE A 177 -0.80 -6.45 -16.34
N LEU A 178 -1.75 -7.39 -16.40
CA LEU A 178 -1.47 -8.74 -16.86
C LEU A 178 -1.15 -8.78 -18.36
N SER A 179 -1.83 -7.95 -19.17
CA SER A 179 -1.59 -7.88 -20.61
C SER A 179 -0.21 -7.30 -20.92
N GLU A 180 0.25 -6.31 -20.12
CA GLU A 180 1.61 -5.77 -20.23
C GLU A 180 2.67 -6.80 -19.85
N LYS A 181 2.44 -7.59 -18.79
CA LYS A 181 3.42 -8.59 -18.31
C LYS A 181 3.44 -9.87 -19.13
N PHE A 182 2.31 -10.30 -19.67
CA PHE A 182 2.14 -11.57 -20.38
C PHE A 182 1.77 -11.33 -21.85
N THR A 183 2.71 -10.80 -22.62
CA THR A 183 2.49 -10.38 -24.01
C THR A 183 2.20 -11.53 -24.99
N ILE A 184 2.44 -12.79 -24.59
CA ILE A 184 2.28 -13.99 -25.43
C ILE A 184 0.91 -14.65 -25.21
N PHE A 185 0.28 -14.43 -24.05
CA PHE A 185 -0.99 -15.07 -23.71
C PHE A 185 -2.14 -14.08 -23.86
N ALA A 186 -3.23 -14.54 -24.47
CA ALA A 186 -4.47 -13.79 -24.48
C ALA A 186 -5.07 -13.78 -23.06
N ILE A 187 -5.01 -12.63 -22.39
CA ILE A 187 -5.73 -12.42 -21.13
C ILE A 187 -7.21 -12.23 -21.46
N ALA A 188 -8.10 -12.80 -20.65
CA ALA A 188 -9.54 -12.64 -20.78
C ALA A 188 -10.12 -12.02 -19.51
N LYS A 189 -11.06 -11.09 -19.69
CA LYS A 189 -11.81 -10.46 -18.60
C LYS A 189 -13.27 -10.90 -18.66
N THR A 190 -13.85 -11.23 -17.52
CA THR A 190 -15.28 -11.54 -17.45
C THR A 190 -16.13 -10.34 -17.87
N THR A 191 -17.19 -10.60 -18.64
CA THR A 191 -18.22 -9.61 -18.99
C THR A 191 -19.48 -9.76 -18.13
N LYS A 192 -19.51 -10.79 -17.27
CA LYS A 192 -20.66 -11.05 -16.39
C LYS A 192 -20.67 -10.05 -15.24
N LYS A 193 -21.74 -9.28 -15.11
CA LYS A 193 -22.02 -8.48 -13.91
C LYS A 193 -22.34 -9.40 -12.74
N THR A 194 -21.56 -9.30 -11.67
CA THR A 194 -21.70 -10.13 -10.46
C THR A 194 -22.23 -9.35 -9.25
N ASN A 195 -22.68 -8.10 -9.44
CA ASN A 195 -23.29 -7.33 -8.37
C ASN A 195 -24.61 -7.98 -7.91
N PRO A 196 -24.74 -8.43 -6.65
CA PRO A 196 -25.99 -8.98 -6.14
C PRO A 196 -27.01 -7.90 -5.77
N VAL A 197 -26.57 -6.64 -5.61
CA VAL A 197 -27.40 -5.52 -5.18
C VAL A 197 -28.20 -4.97 -6.35
N ASN A 198 -29.50 -4.85 -6.17
CA ASN A 198 -30.42 -4.28 -7.15
C ASN A 198 -31.15 -3.08 -6.54
N TYR A 199 -31.17 -1.97 -7.27
CA TYR A 199 -31.83 -0.74 -6.86
C TYR A 199 -33.19 -0.61 -7.53
N PHE A 200 -34.22 -0.37 -6.73
CA PHE A 200 -35.53 0.08 -7.21
C PHE A 200 -35.52 1.62 -7.18
N ILE A 201 -35.58 2.23 -8.36
CA ILE A 201 -35.47 3.70 -8.57
C ILE A 201 -36.67 4.21 -9.36
#